data_AF-A0AAE0XYQ4-F1
#
_entry.id   AF-A0AAE0XYQ4-F1
#
_cell.length_a   1.000
_cell.length_b   1.000
_cell.length_c   1.000
_cell.angle_alpha   90.00
_cell.angle_beta   90.00
_cell.angle_gamma   90.00
#
_symmetry.space_group_name_H-M   'P 1'
#
loop_
_entity.id
_entity.type
_entity.pdbx_description
1 polymer ?
#
loop_
_entity_poly.entity_id
_entity_poly.type
_entity_poly.pdbx_seq_one_letter_code
_entity_poly.pdbx_strand_id
1 'polypeptide(L)'
;MANPSPAKPAKRQGKGENPLVKGYLVAYNVSQMLGWMALLVIMLSHLITKRTVLGLYKQVEDILLICQTAAVLEILHSLVGLVRSNWVLTAFQVYSRVFLLWGVVWSVPAASEGIPVVLWFTAWTVTEIIRYSFYFFSLLPGEVPYLLVWLRYTLFIFLYPIGVTGELMSIFAALPVVKKNHMYSFDLPNKWNVSFNYYYYLCFIIFSYLPVFPQLYLHMFGQRRKVLGSRSNESPQKKEN
;
A
#
# COMPACT_ATOMS: atom_id res chain seq x y z
N MET A 1 -30.78 -39.81 16.34
CA MET A 1 -29.36 -39.74 16.78
C MET A 1 -28.79 -38.44 16.25
N ALA A 2 -28.35 -37.58 17.16
CA ALA A 2 -28.03 -36.18 16.91
C ALA A 2 -26.78 -36.02 16.03
N ASN A 3 -26.90 -35.22 14.97
CA ASN A 3 -25.77 -34.81 14.14
C ASN A 3 -25.00 -33.69 14.87
N PRO A 4 -23.67 -33.78 15.01
CA PRO A 4 -22.92 -32.83 15.82
C PRO A 4 -22.92 -31.44 15.18
N SER A 5 -23.23 -30.46 16.03
CA SER A 5 -23.25 -29.03 15.73
C SER A 5 -21.95 -28.58 15.03
N PRO A 6 -22.00 -27.75 13.97
CA PRO A 6 -20.79 -27.23 13.34
C PRO A 6 -20.04 -26.34 14.35
N ALA A 7 -18.81 -26.75 14.65
CA ALA A 7 -17.92 -26.07 15.58
C ALA A 7 -17.85 -24.56 15.25
N LYS A 8 -18.19 -23.73 16.25
CA LYS A 8 -18.00 -22.27 16.21
C LYS A 8 -16.56 -21.97 15.75
N PRO A 9 -16.34 -20.98 14.86
CA PRO A 9 -14.99 -20.55 14.56
C PRO A 9 -14.37 -20.01 15.84
N ALA A 10 -13.38 -20.73 16.38
CA ALA A 10 -12.67 -20.34 17.57
C ALA A 10 -12.14 -18.92 17.37
N LYS A 11 -12.63 -17.96 18.17
CA LYS A 11 -11.92 -16.70 18.43
C LYS A 11 -10.56 -17.09 19.00
N ARG A 12 -9.57 -17.24 18.12
CA ARG A 12 -8.16 -17.46 18.49
C ARG A 12 -7.65 -16.17 19.12
N GLN A 13 -7.89 -16.02 20.42
CA GLN A 13 -7.22 -15.05 21.28
C GLN A 13 -5.71 -15.20 21.06
N GLY A 14 -5.07 -14.15 20.53
CA GLY A 14 -3.61 -14.08 20.47
C GLY A 14 -3.05 -14.13 21.88
N LYS A 15 -1.97 -14.91 22.07
CA LYS A 15 -1.10 -14.87 23.26
C LYS A 15 -0.92 -13.42 23.72
N GLY A 16 -1.06 -13.19 25.02
CA GLY A 16 -1.11 -11.87 25.67
C GLY A 16 -0.29 -10.78 24.97
N GLU A 17 -1.00 -9.83 24.36
CA GLU A 17 -0.38 -8.66 23.75
C GLU A 17 0.26 -7.82 24.86
N ASN A 18 1.60 -7.69 24.84
CA ASN A 18 2.30 -6.78 25.73
C ASN A 18 1.70 -5.36 25.54
N PRO A 19 1.16 -4.71 26.59
CA PRO A 19 0.54 -3.39 26.48
C PRO A 19 1.43 -2.36 25.80
N LEU A 20 2.75 -2.48 25.96
CA LEU A 20 3.74 -1.62 25.31
C LEU A 20 3.78 -1.81 23.79
N VAL A 21 3.76 -3.06 23.31
CA VAL A 21 3.73 -3.38 21.87
C VAL A 21 2.45 -2.84 21.24
N LYS A 22 1.32 -3.01 21.94
CA LYS A 22 0.04 -2.50 21.50
C LYS A 22 0.03 -0.97 21.43
N GLY A 23 0.53 -0.30 22.46
CA GLY A 23 0.67 1.16 22.49
C GLY A 23 1.57 1.68 21.36
N TYR A 24 2.70 1.02 21.11
CA TYR A 24 3.58 1.33 19.98
C TYR A 24 2.88 1.19 18.63
N LEU A 25 2.17 0.08 18.39
CA LEU A 25 1.44 -0.13 17.14
C LEU A 25 0.31 0.89 16.95
N VAL A 26 -0.38 1.27 18.02
CA VAL A 26 -1.38 2.35 17.98
C VAL A 26 -0.73 3.66 17.57
N ALA A 27 0.36 4.06 18.22
CA ALA A 27 1.08 5.29 17.91
C ALA A 27 1.56 5.28 16.45
N TYR A 28 2.18 4.19 15.99
CA TYR A 28 2.63 4.03 14.61
C TYR A 28 1.50 4.21 13.59
N ASN A 29 0.38 3.51 13.77
CA ASN A 29 -0.75 3.59 12.85
C ASN A 29 -1.39 4.99 12.85
N VAL A 30 -1.47 5.66 14.01
CA VAL A 30 -1.99 7.04 14.09
C VAL A 30 -1.04 8.02 13.41
N SER A 31 0.27 7.94 13.65
CA SER A 31 1.26 8.80 12.99
C SER A 31 1.23 8.64 11.48
N GLN A 32 1.16 7.41 10.98
CA GLN A 32 1.00 7.14 9.55
C GLN A 32 -0.31 7.71 9.01
N MET A 33 -1.44 7.45 9.67
CA MET A 33 -2.73 7.98 9.27
C MET A 33 -2.72 9.52 9.17
N LEU A 34 -2.12 10.21 10.15
CA LEU A 34 -1.99 11.66 10.14
C LEU A 34 -1.08 12.15 9.01
N GLY A 35 0.03 11.46 8.74
CA GLY A 35 0.92 11.77 7.63
C GLY A 35 0.20 11.70 6.27
N TRP A 36 -0.54 10.62 6.02
CA TRP A 36 -1.33 10.47 4.79
C TRP A 36 -2.51 11.45 4.70
N MET A 37 -3.14 11.80 5.83
CA MET A 37 -4.16 12.85 5.88
C MET A 37 -3.57 14.23 5.54
N ALA A 38 -2.37 14.56 6.04
CA ALA A 38 -1.69 15.80 5.71
C ALA A 38 -1.36 15.87 4.20
N LEU A 39 -0.86 14.76 3.62
CA LEU A 39 -0.62 14.62 2.19
C LEU A 39 -1.90 14.89 1.36
N LEU A 40 -3.04 14.35 1.79
CA LEU A 40 -4.34 14.61 1.15
C LEU A 40 -4.70 16.10 1.20
N VAL A 41 -4.53 16.75 2.34
CA VAL A 41 -4.84 18.19 2.49
C VAL A 41 -3.94 19.05 1.61
N ILE A 42 -2.63 18.76 1.56
CA ILE A 42 -1.68 19.46 0.69
C ILE A 42 -2.08 19.28 -0.77
N MET A 43 -2.44 18.06 -1.18
CA MET A 43 -2.90 17.78 -2.54
C MET A 43 -4.13 18.60 -2.92
N LEU A 44 -5.16 18.57 -2.08
CA LEU A 44 -6.41 19.29 -2.34
C LEU A 44 -6.17 20.80 -2.37
N SER A 45 -5.37 21.33 -1.44
CA SER A 45 -4.97 22.74 -1.44
C SER A 45 -4.24 23.13 -2.72
N HIS A 46 -3.28 22.31 -3.17
CA HIS A 46 -2.57 22.54 -4.42
C HIS A 46 -3.52 22.59 -5.62
N LEU A 47 -4.40 21.60 -5.75
CA LEU A 47 -5.34 21.52 -6.88
C LEU A 47 -6.35 22.69 -6.88
N ILE A 48 -6.82 23.11 -5.71
CA ILE A 48 -7.77 24.23 -5.59
C ILE A 48 -7.09 25.57 -5.87
N THR A 49 -5.91 25.81 -5.31
CA THR A 49 -5.22 27.11 -5.41
C THR A 49 -4.50 27.28 -6.73
N LYS A 50 -3.78 26.25 -7.21
CA LYS A 50 -2.96 26.34 -8.42
C LYS A 50 -3.70 25.92 -9.68
N ARG A 51 -4.79 25.14 -9.56
CA ARG A 51 -5.57 24.59 -10.70
C ARG A 51 -4.71 23.87 -11.74
N THR A 52 -3.58 23.32 -11.31
CA THR A 52 -2.66 22.54 -12.13
C THR A 52 -2.16 21.35 -11.32
N VAL A 53 -1.68 20.34 -12.03
CA VAL A 53 -1.03 19.15 -11.45
C VAL A 53 0.49 19.32 -11.38
N LEU A 54 1.03 20.35 -12.06
CA LEU A 54 2.45 20.61 -12.14
C LEU A 54 2.99 21.13 -10.81
N GLY A 55 4.09 20.53 -10.36
CA GLY A 55 4.71 20.90 -9.09
C GLY A 55 3.99 20.34 -7.85
N LEU A 56 2.95 19.50 -8.01
CA LEU A 56 2.32 18.80 -6.90
C LEU A 56 3.35 17.95 -6.13
N TYR A 57 4.13 17.14 -6.86
CA TYR A 57 5.11 16.24 -6.24
C TYR A 57 6.09 17.00 -5.33
N LYS A 58 6.64 18.12 -5.80
CA LYS A 58 7.58 18.96 -5.04
C LYS A 58 7.02 19.47 -3.70
N GLN A 59 5.70 19.62 -3.56
CA GLN A 59 5.09 20.05 -2.31
C GLN A 59 4.85 18.90 -1.33
N VAL A 60 4.70 17.68 -1.84
CA VAL A 60 4.38 16.49 -1.03
C VAL A 60 5.58 15.58 -0.80
N GLU A 61 6.67 15.78 -1.56
CA GLU A 61 7.85 14.92 -1.64
C GLU A 61 8.40 14.54 -0.26
N ASP A 62 8.76 15.52 0.56
CA ASP A 62 9.40 15.26 1.86
C ASP A 62 8.53 14.38 2.76
N ILE A 63 7.26 14.75 2.92
CA ILE A 63 6.31 14.02 3.77
C ILE A 63 6.01 12.63 3.19
N LEU A 64 5.88 12.54 1.86
CA LEU A 64 5.61 11.30 1.15
C LEU A 64 6.77 10.31 1.30
N LEU A 65 8.01 10.77 1.14
CA LEU A 65 9.21 9.96 1.31
C LEU A 65 9.31 9.45 2.75
N ILE A 66 9.03 10.29 3.75
CA ILE A 66 9.04 9.88 5.16
C ILE A 66 7.97 8.82 5.43
N CYS A 67 6.71 9.06 5.04
CA CYS A 67 5.59 8.14 5.31
C CYS A 67 5.80 6.80 4.60
N GLN A 68 6.20 6.83 3.33
CA GLN A 68 6.40 5.63 2.53
C GLN A 68 7.62 4.82 2.98
N THR A 69 8.71 5.49 3.40
CA THR A 69 9.89 4.80 3.95
C THR A 69 9.60 4.21 5.32
N ALA A 70 8.80 4.89 6.15
CA ALA A 70 8.35 4.35 7.43
C ALA A 70 7.51 3.07 7.27
N ALA A 71 6.86 2.84 6.12
CA ALA A 71 6.15 1.59 5.83
C ALA A 71 7.08 0.36 5.75
N VAL A 72 8.40 0.54 5.61
CA VAL A 72 9.38 -0.56 5.72
C VAL A 72 9.34 -1.19 7.12
N LEU A 73 8.98 -0.42 8.16
CA LEU A 73 8.78 -0.97 9.50
C LEU A 73 7.67 -2.03 9.54
N GLU A 74 6.68 -2.00 8.64
CA GLU A 74 5.63 -3.03 8.58
C GLU A 74 6.18 -4.40 8.18
N ILE A 75 7.23 -4.41 7.35
CA ILE A 75 7.95 -5.64 7.00
C ILE A 75 8.61 -6.18 8.27
N LEU A 76 9.27 -5.32 9.05
CA LEU A 76 9.89 -5.70 10.32
C LEU A 76 8.85 -6.18 11.34
N HIS A 77 7.71 -5.52 11.45
CA HIS A 77 6.62 -5.95 12.35
C HIS A 77 6.10 -7.33 11.97
N SER A 78 5.99 -7.61 10.68
CA SER A 78 5.55 -8.92 10.18
C SER A 78 6.63 -10.00 10.37
N LEU A 79 7.91 -9.66 10.17
CA LEU A 79 9.05 -10.57 10.35
C LEU A 79 9.27 -10.98 11.81
N VAL A 80 9.19 -10.02 12.73
CA VAL A 80 9.34 -10.27 14.18
C VAL A 80 8.07 -10.92 14.78
N GLY A 81 7.00 -11.03 13.98
CA GLY A 81 5.74 -11.63 14.41
C GLY A 81 4.91 -10.71 15.32
N LEU A 82 5.18 -9.41 15.33
CA LEU A 82 4.34 -8.41 15.99
C LEU A 82 2.95 -8.34 15.34
N VAL A 83 2.88 -8.59 14.03
CA VAL A 83 1.63 -8.65 13.26
C VAL A 83 1.54 -10.00 12.54
N ARG A 84 0.37 -10.65 12.61
CA ARG A 84 0.09 -11.90 11.89
C ARG A 84 -0.19 -11.63 10.41
N SER A 85 0.86 -11.38 9.64
CA SER A 85 0.81 -11.17 8.20
C SER A 85 1.86 -12.02 7.50
N ASN A 86 1.64 -12.34 6.22
CA ASN A 86 2.67 -12.96 5.39
C ASN A 86 3.71 -11.89 5.04
N TRP A 87 4.87 -11.95 5.69
CA TRP A 87 5.95 -10.96 5.53
C TRP A 87 6.42 -10.84 4.08
N VAL A 88 6.37 -11.91 3.28
CA VAL A 88 6.76 -11.88 1.86
C VAL A 88 5.81 -10.99 1.06
N LEU A 89 4.49 -11.16 1.28
CA LEU A 89 3.48 -10.35 0.59
C LEU A 89 3.58 -8.88 1.03
N THR A 90 3.79 -8.62 2.32
CA THR A 90 4.01 -7.26 2.84
C THR A 90 5.28 -6.64 2.24
N ALA A 91 6.36 -7.41 2.13
CA ALA A 91 7.60 -6.95 1.54
C ALA A 91 7.42 -6.56 0.07
N PHE A 92 6.78 -7.39 -0.75
CA PHE A 92 6.50 -7.04 -2.15
C PHE A 92 5.65 -5.77 -2.29
N GLN A 93 4.62 -5.64 -1.46
CA GLN A 93 3.72 -4.47 -1.48
C GLN A 93 4.44 -3.17 -1.11
N VAL A 94 5.28 -3.20 -0.07
CA VAL A 94 6.04 -2.03 0.38
C VAL A 94 7.18 -1.73 -0.60
N TYR A 95 7.90 -2.76 -1.04
CA TYR A 95 9.00 -2.65 -1.99
C TYR A 95 8.57 -1.96 -3.29
N SER A 96 7.45 -2.37 -3.88
CA SER A 96 6.94 -1.80 -5.13
C SER A 96 6.82 -0.27 -5.06
N ARG A 97 6.31 0.25 -3.94
CA ARG A 97 6.08 1.69 -3.75
C ARG A 97 7.34 2.46 -3.38
N VAL A 98 8.16 1.88 -2.51
CA VAL A 98 9.47 2.45 -2.15
C VAL A 98 10.35 2.53 -3.40
N PHE A 99 10.33 1.49 -4.22
CA PHE A 99 11.02 1.45 -5.51
C PHE A 99 10.53 2.55 -6.45
N LEU A 100 9.22 2.70 -6.62
CA LEU A 100 8.67 3.77 -7.44
C LEU A 100 9.12 5.16 -6.95
N LEU A 101 9.02 5.44 -5.64
CA LEU A 101 9.42 6.75 -5.13
C LEU A 101 10.90 7.01 -5.30
N TRP A 102 11.77 6.15 -4.76
CA TRP A 102 13.21 6.41 -4.73
C TRP A 102 13.90 6.08 -6.05
N GLY A 103 13.59 4.92 -6.63
CA GLY A 103 14.23 4.43 -7.85
C GLY A 103 13.77 5.15 -9.11
N VAL A 104 12.53 5.66 -9.13
CA VAL A 104 11.94 6.21 -10.36
C VAL A 104 11.66 7.69 -10.22
N VAL A 105 10.75 8.07 -9.32
CA VAL A 105 10.20 9.43 -9.26
C VAL A 105 11.23 10.44 -8.72
N TRP A 106 11.92 10.11 -7.64
CA TRP A 106 12.97 10.94 -7.05
C TRP A 106 14.20 11.02 -7.96
N SER A 107 14.53 9.91 -8.62
CA SER A 107 15.70 9.82 -9.51
C SER A 107 15.53 10.53 -10.85
N VAL A 108 14.29 10.60 -11.37
CA VAL A 108 14.01 11.16 -12.68
C VAL A 108 12.93 12.24 -12.57
N PRO A 109 13.30 13.53 -12.66
CA PRO A 109 12.33 14.63 -12.58
C PRO A 109 11.16 14.50 -13.55
N ALA A 110 11.39 13.97 -14.76
CA ALA A 110 10.33 13.74 -15.76
C ALA A 110 9.24 12.75 -15.30
N ALA A 111 9.55 11.84 -14.37
CA ALA A 111 8.59 10.88 -13.80
C ALA A 111 7.78 11.47 -12.62
N SER A 112 8.18 12.64 -12.14
CA SER A 112 7.60 13.36 -10.99
C SER A 112 6.55 14.41 -11.36
N GLU A 113 6.17 14.47 -12.64
CA GLU A 113 5.23 15.47 -13.13
C GLU A 113 4.04 14.85 -13.88
N GLY A 114 2.96 15.63 -13.95
CA GLY A 114 1.80 15.33 -14.78
C GLY A 114 0.75 14.42 -14.13
N ILE A 115 -0.13 13.92 -14.99
CA ILE A 115 -1.26 13.05 -14.63
C ILE A 115 -0.81 11.75 -13.92
N PRO A 116 0.30 11.07 -14.29
CA PRO A 116 0.71 9.83 -13.64
C PRO A 116 0.82 9.97 -12.12
N VAL A 117 1.45 11.05 -11.67
CA VAL A 117 1.63 11.37 -10.25
C VAL A 117 0.29 11.49 -9.54
N VAL A 118 -0.65 12.25 -10.09
CA VAL A 118 -1.97 12.43 -9.48
C VAL A 118 -2.72 11.11 -9.33
N LEU A 119 -2.63 10.22 -10.34
CA LEU A 119 -3.32 8.93 -10.32
C LEU A 119 -2.83 8.04 -9.19
N TRP A 120 -1.52 7.73 -9.16
CA TRP A 120 -0.99 6.84 -8.12
C TRP A 120 -1.00 7.50 -6.74
N PHE A 121 -0.71 8.80 -6.65
CA PHE A 121 -0.66 9.50 -5.37
C PHE A 121 -2.04 9.59 -4.72
N THR A 122 -3.09 9.89 -5.49
CA THR A 122 -4.47 9.88 -4.98
C THR A 122 -4.88 8.47 -4.55
N ALA A 123 -4.61 7.47 -5.39
CA ALA A 123 -4.96 6.08 -5.09
C ALA A 123 -4.26 5.58 -3.82
N TRP A 124 -2.97 5.88 -3.67
CA TRP A 124 -2.19 5.53 -2.48
C TRP A 124 -2.74 6.26 -1.26
N THR A 125 -2.90 7.57 -1.33
CA THR A 125 -3.34 8.37 -0.18
C THR A 125 -4.67 7.88 0.40
N VAL A 126 -5.67 7.67 -0.46
CA VAL A 126 -6.98 7.15 -0.01
C VAL A 126 -6.84 5.74 0.58
N THR A 127 -6.07 4.86 -0.08
CA THR A 127 -5.88 3.48 0.38
C THR A 127 -5.17 3.43 1.73
N GLU A 128 -4.15 4.25 1.93
CA GLU A 128 -3.33 4.28 3.14
C GLU A 128 -4.11 4.83 4.33
N ILE A 129 -4.86 5.92 4.17
CA ILE A 129 -5.73 6.46 5.22
C ILE A 129 -6.66 5.35 5.73
N ILE A 130 -7.36 4.66 4.83
CA ILE A 130 -8.29 3.58 5.19
C ILE A 130 -7.55 2.41 5.84
N ARG A 131 -6.36 2.05 5.36
CA ARG A 131 -5.55 0.94 5.89
C ARG A 131 -5.14 1.22 7.33
N TYR A 132 -4.55 2.37 7.60
CA TYR A 132 -4.07 2.74 8.92
C TYR A 132 -5.22 3.00 9.89
N SER A 133 -6.34 3.60 9.44
CA SER A 133 -7.55 3.68 10.25
C SER A 133 -8.07 2.29 10.62
N PHE A 134 -8.10 1.34 9.68
CA PHE A 134 -8.51 -0.03 9.98
C PHE A 134 -7.57 -0.70 10.99
N TYR A 135 -6.26 -0.55 10.84
CA TYR A 135 -5.29 -1.13 11.78
C TYR A 135 -5.42 -0.53 13.16
N PHE A 136 -5.59 0.80 13.27
CA PHE A 136 -5.88 1.47 14.54
C PHE A 136 -7.13 0.90 15.23
N PHE A 137 -8.28 0.86 14.54
CA PHE A 137 -9.51 0.33 15.12
C PHE A 137 -9.43 -1.17 15.44
N SER A 138 -8.64 -1.94 14.68
CA SER A 138 -8.46 -3.37 14.96
C SER A 138 -7.65 -3.64 16.23
N LEU A 139 -6.88 -2.66 16.71
CA LEU A 139 -6.13 -2.75 17.96
C LEU A 139 -6.97 -2.34 19.17
N LEU A 140 -7.98 -1.49 18.99
CA LEU A 140 -8.84 -1.04 20.09
C LEU A 140 -9.81 -2.15 20.56
N PRO A 141 -10.20 -2.15 21.85
CA PRO A 141 -11.27 -3.01 22.33
C PRO A 141 -12.60 -2.60 21.67
N GLY A 142 -13.14 -3.47 20.82
CA GLY A 142 -14.41 -3.22 20.11
C GLY A 142 -14.43 -3.87 18.73
N GLU A 143 -15.53 -3.69 18.02
CA GLU A 143 -15.61 -4.09 16.61
C GLU A 143 -15.21 -2.93 15.70
N VAL A 144 -14.46 -3.23 14.64
CA VAL A 144 -14.12 -2.23 13.63
C VAL A 144 -15.40 -1.74 12.93
N PRO A 145 -15.60 -0.42 12.78
CA PRO A 145 -16.79 0.14 12.13
C PRO A 145 -17.05 -0.48 10.77
N TYR A 146 -18.30 -0.89 10.51
CA TYR A 146 -18.68 -1.59 9.27
C TYR A 146 -18.31 -0.79 8.01
N LEU A 147 -18.55 0.53 8.01
CA LEU A 147 -18.19 1.41 6.91
C LEU A 147 -16.71 1.28 6.53
N LEU A 148 -15.83 1.23 7.53
CA LEU A 148 -14.39 1.21 7.34
C LEU A 148 -13.91 -0.15 6.79
N VAL A 149 -14.53 -1.23 7.27
CA VAL A 149 -14.34 -2.57 6.69
C VAL A 149 -14.83 -2.60 5.24
N TRP A 150 -16.02 -2.07 4.96
CA TRP A 150 -16.59 -2.03 3.62
C TRP A 150 -15.73 -1.23 2.65
N LEU A 151 -15.26 -0.04 3.06
CA LEU A 151 -14.37 0.81 2.26
C LEU A 151 -13.08 0.07 1.91
N ARG A 152 -12.41 -0.54 2.89
CA ARG A 152 -11.17 -1.31 2.69
C ARG A 152 -11.35 -2.44 1.68
N TYR A 153 -12.46 -3.18 1.75
CA TYR A 153 -12.70 -4.34 0.90
C TYR A 153 -13.55 -4.02 -0.35
N THR A 154 -13.79 -2.75 -0.67
CA THR A 154 -14.55 -2.37 -1.89
C THR A 154 -13.82 -1.35 -2.73
N LEU A 155 -13.18 -0.33 -2.14
CA LEU A 155 -12.52 0.72 -2.93
C LEU A 155 -11.31 0.21 -3.72
N PHE A 156 -10.71 -0.92 -3.32
CA PHE A 156 -9.62 -1.54 -4.08
C PHE A 156 -10.03 -1.84 -5.54
N ILE A 157 -11.32 -2.06 -5.82
CA ILE A 157 -11.82 -2.35 -7.16
C ILE A 157 -11.44 -1.24 -8.15
N PHE A 158 -11.49 0.02 -7.70
CA PHE A 158 -11.18 1.20 -8.52
C PHE A 158 -9.78 1.75 -8.25
N LEU A 159 -9.40 1.87 -6.98
CA LEU A 159 -8.13 2.49 -6.60
C LEU A 159 -6.93 1.66 -7.05
N TYR A 160 -7.06 0.33 -7.09
CA TYR A 160 -5.95 -0.54 -7.44
C TYR A 160 -5.56 -0.43 -8.93
N PRO A 161 -6.50 -0.50 -9.91
CA PRO A 161 -6.18 -0.20 -11.31
C PRO A 161 -5.68 1.22 -11.54
N ILE A 162 -6.28 2.23 -10.89
CA ILE A 162 -5.87 3.63 -11.02
C ILE A 162 -4.42 3.82 -10.54
N GLY A 163 -4.11 3.25 -9.37
CA GLY A 163 -2.78 3.27 -8.79
C GLY A 163 -1.76 2.69 -9.75
N VAL A 164 -1.95 1.42 -10.12
CA VAL A 164 -1.02 0.67 -10.98
C VAL A 164 -0.83 1.34 -12.34
N THR A 165 -1.88 1.90 -12.93
CA THR A 165 -1.77 2.65 -14.18
C THR A 165 -0.88 3.88 -14.00
N GLY A 166 -1.08 4.65 -12.93
CA GLY A 166 -0.22 5.80 -12.61
C GLY A 166 1.24 5.39 -12.40
N GLU A 167 1.50 4.33 -11.64
CA GLU A 167 2.85 3.83 -11.37
C GLU A 167 3.57 3.45 -12.68
N LEU A 168 2.91 2.66 -13.53
CA LEU A 168 3.46 2.25 -14.82
C LEU A 168 3.73 3.45 -15.72
N MET A 169 2.81 4.42 -15.80
CA MET A 169 3.02 5.63 -16.59
C MET A 169 4.22 6.46 -16.09
N SER A 170 4.44 6.57 -14.78
CA SER A 170 5.63 7.22 -14.22
C SER A 170 6.92 6.46 -14.60
N ILE A 171 6.90 5.12 -14.57
CA ILE A 171 8.05 4.30 -15.01
C ILE A 171 8.30 4.49 -16.51
N PHE A 172 7.26 4.49 -17.35
CA PHE A 172 7.38 4.74 -18.79
C PHE A 172 7.96 6.13 -19.09
N ALA A 173 7.56 7.15 -18.34
CA ALA A 173 8.12 8.50 -18.46
C ALA A 173 9.62 8.55 -18.07
N ALA A 174 10.07 7.67 -17.17
CA ALA A 174 11.47 7.59 -16.77
C ALA A 174 12.38 6.90 -17.81
N LEU A 175 11.86 5.91 -18.55
CA LEU A 175 12.63 5.09 -19.51
C LEU A 175 13.50 5.89 -20.50
N PRO A 176 13.01 6.92 -21.23
CA PRO A 176 13.83 7.64 -22.19
C PRO A 176 15.00 8.38 -21.54
N VAL A 177 14.78 8.93 -20.33
CA VAL A 177 15.82 9.66 -19.58
C VAL A 177 16.87 8.67 -19.06
N VAL A 178 16.44 7.54 -18.50
CA VAL A 178 17.34 6.49 -18.01
C VAL A 178 18.19 5.93 -19.14
N LYS A 179 17.59 5.66 -20.31
CA LYS A 179 18.30 5.17 -21.49
C LYS A 179 19.35 6.15 -21.99
N LYS A 180 19.02 7.45 -22.03
CA LYS A 180 19.92 8.50 -22.53
C LYS A 180 21.10 8.75 -21.58
N ASN A 181 20.85 8.75 -20.28
CA ASN A 181 21.82 9.17 -19.28
C ASN A 181 22.57 8.01 -18.62
N HIS A 182 22.28 6.75 -19.02
CA HIS A 182 22.87 5.53 -18.43
C HIS A 182 22.77 5.52 -16.88
N MET A 183 21.66 6.05 -16.33
CA MET A 183 21.51 6.20 -14.88
C MET A 183 21.57 4.83 -14.19
N TYR A 184 22.29 4.76 -13.06
CA TYR A 184 22.46 3.56 -12.25
C TYR A 184 22.91 2.31 -13.02
N SER A 185 23.59 2.49 -14.16
CA SER A 185 24.09 1.40 -14.97
C SER A 185 25.60 1.22 -14.77
N PHE A 186 26.03 -0.03 -14.64
CA PHE A 186 27.42 -0.43 -14.53
C PHE A 186 27.81 -1.17 -15.80
N ASP A 187 28.63 -0.51 -16.62
CA ASP A 187 29.19 -1.09 -17.82
C ASP A 187 30.53 -1.79 -17.50
N LEU A 188 30.93 -2.70 -18.38
CA LEU A 188 32.24 -3.33 -18.32
C LEU A 188 33.27 -2.44 -19.03
N PRO A 189 34.54 -2.43 -18.58
CA PRO A 189 35.09 -3.23 -17.47
C PRO A 189 34.95 -2.54 -16.10
N ASN A 190 34.54 -3.31 -15.08
CA ASN A 190 34.58 -2.87 -13.68
C ASN A 190 35.28 -3.92 -12.79
N LYS A 191 35.73 -3.50 -11.60
CA LYS A 191 36.50 -4.33 -10.65
C LYS A 191 35.79 -5.63 -10.24
N TRP A 192 34.47 -5.68 -10.34
CA TRP A 192 33.64 -6.82 -9.91
C TRP A 192 33.22 -7.72 -11.08
N ASN A 193 33.55 -7.33 -12.33
CA ASN A 193 33.14 -8.00 -13.57
C ASN A 193 31.61 -8.23 -13.70
N VAL A 194 30.79 -7.30 -13.16
CA VAL A 194 29.33 -7.39 -13.19
C VAL A 194 28.75 -6.26 -14.02
N SER A 195 27.97 -6.57 -15.07
CA SER A 195 27.19 -5.55 -15.77
C SER A 195 25.77 -5.48 -15.22
N PHE A 196 25.29 -4.27 -14.95
CA PHE A 196 23.90 -4.01 -14.60
C PHE A 196 23.40 -2.81 -15.39
N ASN A 197 22.23 -2.96 -15.99
CA ASN A 197 21.64 -1.91 -16.80
C ASN A 197 20.25 -1.59 -16.26
N TYR A 198 20.10 -0.36 -15.79
CA TYR A 198 18.89 0.07 -15.12
C TYR A 198 17.69 0.18 -16.06
N TYR A 199 17.92 0.46 -17.35
CA TYR A 199 16.85 0.47 -18.35
C TYR A 199 16.21 -0.91 -18.51
N TYR A 200 17.02 -1.97 -18.66
CA TYR A 200 16.50 -3.33 -18.77
C TYR A 200 15.83 -3.79 -17.47
N TYR A 201 16.33 -3.32 -16.31
CA TYR A 201 15.69 -3.57 -15.03
C TYR A 201 14.29 -2.92 -14.95
N LEU A 202 14.13 -1.66 -15.37
CA LEU A 202 12.82 -1.01 -15.43
C LEU A 202 11.87 -1.71 -16.40
N CYS A 203 12.36 -2.19 -17.55
CA CYS A 203 11.57 -3.01 -18.46
C CYS A 203 11.11 -4.31 -17.78
N PHE A 204 12.00 -5.01 -17.07
CA PHE A 204 11.64 -6.20 -16.30
C PHE A 204 10.55 -5.91 -15.27
N ILE A 205 10.66 -4.79 -14.53
CA ILE A 205 9.62 -4.37 -13.59
C ILE A 205 8.28 -4.18 -14.30
N ILE A 206 8.23 -3.43 -15.41
CA ILE A 206 6.99 -3.27 -16.20
C ILE A 206 6.40 -4.62 -16.60
N PHE A 207 7.22 -5.55 -17.09
CA PHE A 207 6.74 -6.89 -17.46
C PHE A 207 6.26 -7.71 -16.26
N SER A 208 6.88 -7.55 -15.09
CA SER A 208 6.49 -8.24 -13.87
C SER A 208 5.09 -7.85 -13.37
N TYR A 209 4.59 -6.65 -13.73
CA TYR A 209 3.22 -6.25 -13.40
C TYR A 209 2.17 -7.13 -14.09
N LEU A 210 2.44 -7.68 -15.28
CA LEU A 210 1.49 -8.53 -16.02
C LEU A 210 1.06 -9.79 -15.22
N PRO A 211 1.98 -10.60 -14.67
CA PRO A 211 1.61 -11.75 -13.84
C PRO A 211 1.23 -11.37 -12.40
N VAL A 212 1.89 -10.38 -11.80
CA VAL A 212 1.72 -10.06 -10.37
C VAL A 212 0.39 -9.34 -10.11
N PHE A 213 -0.01 -8.42 -10.99
CA PHE A 213 -1.22 -7.63 -10.80
C PHE A 213 -2.50 -8.47 -10.73
N PRO A 214 -2.80 -9.36 -11.69
CA PRO A 214 -4.02 -10.17 -11.64
C PRO A 214 -4.08 -11.07 -10.42
N GLN A 215 -2.95 -11.65 -10.02
CA GLN A 215 -2.89 -12.53 -8.85
C GLN A 215 -3.23 -11.78 -7.55
N LEU A 216 -2.62 -10.61 -7.33
CA LEU A 216 -2.91 -9.78 -6.15
C LEU A 216 -4.34 -9.23 -6.18
N TYR A 217 -4.82 -8.82 -7.35
CA TYR A 217 -6.16 -8.27 -7.54
C TYR A 217 -7.25 -9.32 -7.26
N LEU A 218 -7.12 -10.52 -7.82
CA LEU A 218 -8.06 -11.63 -7.58
C LEU A 218 -8.04 -12.10 -6.13
N HIS A 219 -6.87 -12.09 -5.48
CA HIS A 219 -6.74 -12.41 -4.07
C HIS A 219 -7.58 -11.44 -3.20
N MET A 220 -7.60 -10.15 -3.53
CA MET A 220 -8.44 -9.16 -2.81
C MET A 220 -9.94 -9.45 -2.94
N PHE A 221 -10.43 -9.96 -4.08
CA PHE A 221 -11.81 -10.42 -4.20
C PHE A 221 -12.11 -11.63 -3.30
N GLY A 222 -11.17 -12.57 -3.20
CA GLY A 222 -11.26 -13.68 -2.25
C GLY A 222 -11.37 -13.20 -0.81
N GLN A 223 -10.54 -12.23 -0.42
CA GLN A 223 -10.59 -11.61 0.91
C GLN A 223 -11.90 -10.87 1.16
N ARG A 224 -12.40 -10.11 0.18
CA ARG A 224 -13.69 -9.43 0.25
C ARG A 224 -14.83 -10.43 0.52
N ARG A 225 -14.89 -11.52 -0.25
CA ARG A 225 -15.92 -12.55 -0.08
C ARG A 225 -15.85 -13.19 1.31
N LYS A 226 -14.65 -13.43 1.82
CA LYS A 226 -14.44 -14.01 3.15
C LYS A 226 -14.88 -13.07 4.28
N VAL A 227 -14.56 -11.78 4.20
CA VAL A 227 -14.83 -10.84 5.31
C VAL A 227 -16.25 -10.30 5.27
N LEU A 228 -16.70 -9.83 4.10
CA LEU A 228 -18.05 -9.25 3.95
C LEU A 228 -19.13 -10.33 3.80
N GLY A 229 -18.82 -11.46 3.14
CA GLY A 229 -19.76 -12.55 2.95
C GLY A 229 -20.07 -13.30 4.25
N SER A 230 -19.08 -13.50 5.14
CA SER A 230 -19.33 -14.12 6.45
C SER A 230 -20.15 -13.23 7.39
N ARG A 231 -19.94 -11.90 7.36
CA ARG A 231 -20.74 -10.96 8.18
C ARG A 231 -22.19 -10.84 7.73
N SER A 232 -22.45 -10.93 6.42
CA SER A 232 -23.83 -10.91 5.89
C SER A 232 -24.67 -12.11 6.38
N ASN A 233 -24.03 -13.23 6.72
CA ASN A 233 -24.71 -14.42 7.24
C ASN A 233 -24.90 -14.41 8.77
N GLU A 234 -24.32 -13.45 9.50
CA GLU A 234 -24.36 -13.40 10.97
C GLU A 234 -25.44 -12.45 11.55
N SER A 235 -26.23 -11.76 10.73
CA SER A 235 -27.34 -10.89 11.19
C SER A 235 -28.58 -11.04 10.31
N PRO A 236 -29.80 -11.39 10.83
CA PRO A 236 -30.28 -11.37 12.22
C PRO A 236 -30.86 -12.71 12.74
N GLN A 237 -30.27 -13.29 13.79
CA GLN A 237 -30.91 -14.35 14.59
C GLN A 237 -30.77 -14.14 16.11
N LYS A 238 -30.48 -12.90 16.55
CA LYS A 238 -30.30 -12.54 17.97
C LYS A 238 -31.13 -11.32 18.40
N LYS A 239 -32.40 -11.30 18.00
CA LYS A 239 -33.43 -10.45 18.60
C LYS A 239 -34.73 -11.23 18.75
N GLU A 240 -34.70 -12.27 19.58
CA GLU A 240 -35.88 -12.82 20.25
C GLU A 240 -35.40 -13.73 21.38
N ASN A 241 -36.09 -13.63 22.52
CA ASN A 241 -35.84 -14.20 23.85
C ASN A 241 -35.21 -13.21 24.85
#